data_AF-A0A7G8FTG4-F1
#
_entry.id   AF-A0A7G8FTG4-F1
#
_cell.length_a   1.000
_cell.length_b   1.000
_cell.length_c   1.000
_cell.angle_alpha   90.00
_cell.angle_beta   90.00
_cell.angle_gamma   90.00
#
_symmetry.space_group_name_H-M   'P 1'
#
loop_
_entity.id
_entity.type
_entity.pdbx_description
1 polymer ?
#
loop_
_entity_poly.entity_id
_entity_poly.type
_entity_poly.pdbx_seq_one_letter_code
_entity_poly.pdbx_strand_id
1 'polypeptide(L)' 'MPPAYDLILERDGQLTTHTVEVADALEAWRLARARYPSCIRGVVWRDPQQVRPDHPR' A
#
# COMPACT_ATOMS: atom_id res chain seq x y z
N MET A 1 -12.57 5.75 -10.35
CA MET A 1 -11.49 6.15 -9.42
C MET A 1 -10.33 5.19 -9.62
N PRO A 2 -9.07 5.67 -9.56
CA PRO A 2 -7.92 4.78 -9.58
C PRO A 2 -7.95 3.81 -8.38
N PRO A 3 -7.51 2.55 -8.55
CA PRO A 3 -7.45 1.58 -7.45
C PRO A 3 -6.50 2.04 -6.33
N ALA A 4 -6.84 1.66 -5.10
CA ALA A 4 -6.00 1.88 -3.94
C ALA A 4 -5.00 0.73 -3.77
N TYR A 5 -3.77 1.06 -3.43
CA TYR A 5 -2.71 0.11 -3.11
C TYR A 5 -2.07 0.45 -1.78
N ASP A 6 -1.79 -0.58 -1.00
CA ASP A 6 -1.03 -0.50 0.24
C ASP A 6 0.44 -0.77 -0.03
N LEU A 7 1.27 0.23 0.29
CA LEU A 7 2.72 0.12 0.28
C LEU A 7 3.15 -0.47 1.62
N ILE A 8 3.85 -1.60 1.57
CA ILE A 8 4.43 -2.25 2.74
C ILE A 8 5.84 -1.73 2.94
N LEU A 9 6.04 -0.92 3.97
CA LEU A 9 7.33 -0.31 4.29
C LEU A 9 7.91 -0.93 5.56
N GLU A 10 9.17 -1.36 5.52
CA GLU A 10 9.92 -1.77 6.69
C GLU A 10 10.85 -0.65 7.15
N ARG A 11 10.74 -0.27 8.42
CA ARG A 11 11.65 0.69 9.06
C ARG A 11 11.95 0.23 10.47
N ASP A 12 13.23 0.14 10.81
CA ASP A 12 13.72 -0.27 12.13
C ASP A 12 13.11 -1.61 12.61
N GLY A 13 12.97 -2.57 11.68
CA GLY A 13 12.38 -3.89 11.94
C GLY A 13 10.86 -3.91 12.07
N GLN A 14 10.18 -2.77 11.90
CA GLN A 14 8.72 -2.67 11.94
C GLN A 14 8.14 -2.52 10.54
N LEU A 15 7.06 -3.26 10.26
CA LEU A 15 6.26 -3.11 9.05
C LEU A 15 5.16 -2.07 9.27
N THR A 16 5.09 -1.12 8.35
CA THR A 16 4.08 -0.05 8.31
C THR A 16 3.44 -0.03 6.94
N THR A 17 2.20 0.46 6.88
CA THR A 17 1.39 0.45 5.66
C THR A 17 1.03 1.88 5.27
N HIS A 18 1.25 2.24 4.01
CA HIS A 18 0.83 3.52 3.46
C HIS A 18 -0.04 3.31 2.22
N THR A 19 -1.25 3.85 2.22
CA THR A 19 -2.17 3.73 1.08
C THR A 19 -1.93 4.82 0.06
N VAL A 20 -1.91 4.45 -1.21
CA VAL A 20 -1.85 5.36 -2.35
C VAL A 20 -2.90 4.98 -3.39
N GLU A 21 -3.41 5.97 -4.12
CA GLU A 21 -4.28 5.74 -5.28
C GLU A 21 -3.46 5.97 -6.56
N VAL A 22 -3.33 4.93 -7.38
CA VAL A 22 -2.52 4.93 -8.61
C VAL A 22 -3.18 4.05 -9.67
N ALA A 23 -2.73 4.11 -10.92
CA ALA A 23 -3.33 3.35 -12.00
C ALA A 23 -3.13 1.83 -11.85
N ASP A 24 -1.97 1.39 -11.37
CA ASP A 24 -1.62 -0.01 -11.21
C ASP A 24 -0.53 -0.28 -10.15
N ALA A 25 -0.25 -1.57 -9.90
CA ALA A 25 0.74 -2.01 -8.93
C ALA A 25 2.19 -1.59 -9.28
N LEU A 26 2.51 -1.46 -10.57
CA LEU A 26 3.84 -1.07 -11.03
C LEU A 26 4.09 0.42 -10.74
N GLU A 27 3.08 1.25 -10.94
CA GLU A 27 3.12 2.67 -10.56
C GLU A 27 3.26 2.83 -9.04
N ALA A 28 2.49 2.07 -8.25
CA ALA A 28 2.64 2.05 -6.78
C ALA A 28 4.07 1.67 -6.37
N TRP A 29 4.66 0.65 -6.99
CA TRP A 29 6.04 0.23 -6.70
C TRP A 29 7.05 1.32 -7.06
N ARG A 30 6.93 1.93 -8.25
CA ARG A 30 7.82 3.02 -8.69
C ARG A 30 7.74 4.23 -7.75
N LEU A 31 6.53 4.61 -7.36
CA LEU A 31 6.29 5.69 -6.42
C LEU A 31 6.94 5.40 -5.06
N ALA A 32 6.75 4.19 -4.55
CA ALA A 32 7.35 3.76 -3.29
C ALA A 32 8.87 3.69 -3.37
N ARG A 33 9.44 3.19 -4.46
CA ARG A 33 10.89 3.15 -4.71
C ARG A 33 11.54 4.53 -4.79
N ALA A 34 10.81 5.53 -5.29
CA ALA A 34 11.28 6.91 -5.39
C ALA A 34 11.24 7.61 -4.02
N ARG A 35 10.20 7.37 -3.21
CA ARG A 35 10.00 8.01 -1.90
C ARG A 35 10.72 7.29 -0.75
N TYR A 36 10.76 5.96 -0.80
CA TYR A 36 11.24 5.08 0.26
C TYR A 36 12.19 3.99 -0.29
N PRO A 37 13.30 4.37 -0.93
CA PRO A 37 14.12 3.46 -1.73
C PRO A 37 14.67 2.24 -1.00
N SER A 38 14.91 2.35 0.31
CA SER A 38 15.42 1.27 1.18
C SER A 38 14.36 0.59 2.04
N CYS A 39 13.15 1.17 2.13
CA CYS A 39 12.13 0.70 3.07
C CYS A 39 11.03 -0.11 2.39
N ILE A 40 10.77 0.09 1.09
CA ILE A 40 9.71 -0.65 0.39
C ILE A 40 10.01 -2.14 0.32
N ARG A 41 9.03 -2.95 0.74
CA ARG A 41 9.08 -4.42 0.69
C ARG A 41 8.04 -5.02 -0.24
N GLY A 42 6.91 -4.36 -0.41
CA GLY A 42 5.81 -4.91 -1.19
C GLY A 42 4.74 -3.87 -1.50
N VAL A 43 3.89 -4.21 -2.48
CA VAL A 43 2.69 -3.47 -2.84
C VAL A 43 1.54 -4.47 -2.85
N VAL A 44 0.45 -4.13 -2.17
CA VAL A 44 -0.75 -4.97 -2.09
C VAL A 44 -1.92 -4.17 -2.65
N TRP A 45 -2.68 -4.77 -3.57
CA TRP A 45 -3.92 -4.15 -4.03
C TRP A 45 -4.95 -4.17 -2.90
N ARG A 46 -5.52 -3.01 -2.60
CA ARG A 46 -6.63 -2.91 -1.65
C ARG A 46 -7.92 -3.15 -2.42
N ASP A 47 -8.47 -4.34 -2.26
CA ASP A 47 -9.78 -4.67 -2.84
C ASP A 47 -10.85 -3.75 -2.21
N PRO A 48 -11.54 -2.93 -3.02
CA PRO A 48 -12.61 -2.05 -2.51
C PRO A 48 -13.76 -2.82 -1.86
N GLN A 49 -13.91 -4.13 -2.12
CA GLN A 49 -14.92 -4.98 -1.47
C GLN A 49 -14.50 -5.44 -0.05
N GLN A 50 -13.21 -5.33 0.28
CA GLN A 50 -12.67 -5.73 1.58
C GLN A 50 -12.68 -4.60 2.61
N VAL A 51 -12.97 -3.37 2.19
CA VAL A 51 -13.27 -2.25 3.10
C VAL A 51 -14.68 -2.44 3.66
N ARG A 52 -14.88 -3.51 4.45
CA ARG A 52 -16.01 -3.56 5.37
C ARG A 52 -15.64 -2.65 6.54
N PRO A 53 -16.38 -1.55 6.80
CA PRO A 53 -16.28 -0.90 8.09
C PRO A 53 -16.73 -1.93 9.13
N ASP A 54 -15.96 -2.05 10.20
CA ASP A 54 -16.24 -2.77 11.44
C ASP A 54 -17.52 -3.60 11.44
N HIS A 55 -17.40 -4.92 11.54
CA HIS A 55 -18.50 -5.69 12.09
C HIS A 55 -18.49 -5.44 13.61
N PRO A 56 -19.49 -4.74 14.20
CA PRO A 56 -19.61 -4.75 15.64
C PRO A 56 -20.31 -6.06 16.02
N ARG A 57 -19.61 -6.91 16.76
CA ARG A 57 -20.10 -7.65 17.93
C ARG A 57 -19.01 -8.53 18.50
#